data_AF-A0AAE9IUE0-F1
#
_entry.id   AF-A0AAE9IUE0-F1
#
_cell.length_a   1.000
_cell.length_b   1.000
_cell.length_c   1.000
_cell.angle_alpha   90.00
_cell.angle_beta   90.00
_cell.angle_gamma   90.00
#
_symmetry.space_group_name_H-M   'P 1'
#
loop_
_entity.id
_entity.type
_entity.pdbx_description
1 polymer ?
#
loop_
_entity_poly.entity_id
_entity_poly.type
_entity_poly.pdbx_seq_one_letter_code
_entity_poly.pdbx_strand_id
1 'polypeptide(L)'
;MSGTAQAQTIFDKGLRGPVSEQLGTISNLSRLFEENPAPTFVNSMLLRVADAFKDGNLDLRVAIARALSQCGTHLTLAFSTPEIFRRILTVSHSNDPNARETVLDVLAELSALLPESNQCHHLIRESLSTNHEGEFRATCHALKSFASLSRTFSESIVLQIGKILEEDEASESRKVQLCSAFSTMSATAQVVEQVFGIADTILPRTISDEYFHAFIDSTTSLCIEIRYAISKQIGLLLKLLTPSGKDQPPSETRRTIILKELKRLAEFPTIWSEEQVKASQ
;
A
#
# COMPACT_ATOMS: atom_id res chain seq x y z
N MET A 1 -28.15 18.73 26.42
CA MET A 1 -27.43 18.62 25.13
C MET A 1 -27.12 17.15 24.90
N SER A 2 -27.33 16.60 23.70
CA SER A 2 -26.94 15.22 23.38
C SER A 2 -25.46 14.99 23.72
N GLY A 3 -25.10 13.83 24.26
CA GLY A 3 -23.71 13.50 24.62
C GLY A 3 -22.73 13.71 23.47
N THR A 4 -23.17 13.45 22.24
CA THR A 4 -22.40 13.68 21.01
C THR A 4 -22.08 15.15 20.73
N ALA A 5 -23.00 16.07 21.01
CA ALA A 5 -22.78 17.50 20.79
C ALA A 5 -21.76 18.09 21.79
N GLN A 6 -21.79 17.58 23.03
CA GLN A 6 -20.78 17.93 24.03
C GLN A 6 -19.41 17.39 23.65
N ALA A 7 -19.32 16.14 23.18
CA ALA A 7 -18.08 15.54 22.70
C ALA A 7 -17.46 16.35 21.54
N GLN A 8 -18.26 16.75 20.55
CA GLN A 8 -17.78 17.62 19.45
C GLN A 8 -17.27 18.96 19.96
N THR A 9 -17.96 19.58 20.93
CA THR A 9 -17.54 20.87 21.50
C THR A 9 -16.22 20.76 22.24
N ILE A 10 -16.01 19.69 23.01
CA ILE A 10 -14.75 19.42 23.72
C ILE A 10 -13.62 19.20 22.71
N PHE A 11 -13.89 18.43 21.66
CA PHE A 11 -12.92 18.19 20.61
C PHE A 11 -12.53 19.47 19.87
N ASP A 12 -13.50 20.32 19.51
CA ASP A 12 -13.27 21.63 18.88
C ASP A 12 -12.44 22.55 19.76
N LYS A 13 -12.69 22.54 21.07
CA LYS A 13 -11.90 23.32 22.03
C LYS A 13 -10.46 22.83 22.07
N GLY A 14 -10.27 21.51 22.17
CA GLY A 14 -8.95 20.90 22.25
C GLY A 14 -8.09 21.12 21.00
N LEU A 15 -8.72 21.08 19.82
CA LEU A 15 -8.05 21.39 18.55
C LEU A 15 -7.63 22.86 18.41
N ARG A 16 -8.27 23.78 19.14
CA ARG A 16 -7.90 25.21 19.17
C ARG A 16 -6.89 25.55 20.27
N GLY A 17 -6.56 24.59 21.13
CA GLY A 17 -5.60 24.74 22.21
C GLY A 17 -4.15 24.78 21.72
N PRO A 18 -3.18 24.85 22.67
CA PRO A 18 -1.77 24.69 22.34
C PRO A 18 -1.48 23.28 21.79
N VAL A 19 -0.33 23.10 21.14
CA VAL A 19 0.07 21.83 20.48
C VAL A 19 -0.12 20.62 21.40
N SER A 20 0.25 20.70 22.67
CA SER A 20 0.06 19.59 23.63
C SER A 20 -1.42 19.19 23.81
N GLU A 21 -2.34 20.15 23.82
CA GLU A 21 -3.78 19.90 23.92
C GLU A 21 -4.33 19.34 22.60
N GLN A 22 -3.86 19.83 21.46
CA GLN A 22 -4.22 19.30 20.14
C GLN A 22 -3.81 17.83 20.02
N LEU A 23 -2.57 17.49 20.38
CA LEU A 23 -2.06 16.12 20.35
C LEU A 23 -2.85 15.19 21.28
N GLY A 24 -3.16 15.64 22.50
CA GLY A 24 -4.00 14.88 23.43
C GLY A 24 -5.46 14.73 22.96
N THR A 25 -5.96 15.69 22.19
CA THR A 25 -7.31 15.63 21.60
C THR A 25 -7.35 14.61 20.46
N ILE A 26 -6.37 14.64 19.56
CA ILE A 26 -6.26 13.72 18.43
C ILE A 26 -6.02 12.27 18.88
N SER A 27 -5.23 12.04 19.94
CA SER A 27 -4.98 10.68 20.44
C SER A 27 -6.22 9.95 20.96
N ASN A 28 -7.31 10.68 21.23
CA ASN A 28 -8.59 10.11 21.65
C ASN A 28 -9.55 9.78 20.48
N LEU A 29 -9.15 10.02 19.22
CA LEU A 29 -10.06 9.93 18.07
C LEU A 29 -10.67 8.54 17.88
N SER A 30 -9.88 7.47 17.98
CA SER A 30 -10.35 6.08 17.84
C SER A 30 -11.44 5.74 18.87
N ARG A 31 -11.17 6.03 20.15
CA ARG A 31 -12.13 5.86 21.25
C ARG A 31 -13.42 6.64 21.01
N LEU A 32 -13.32 7.87 20.50
CA LEU A 32 -14.51 8.68 20.20
C LEU A 32 -15.39 8.04 19.11
N PHE A 33 -14.79 7.38 18.10
CA PHE A 33 -15.53 6.66 17.06
C PHE A 33 -16.15 5.36 17.57
N GLU A 34 -15.45 4.62 18.43
CA GLU A 34 -15.99 3.42 19.08
C GLU A 34 -17.19 3.75 19.98
N GLU A 35 -17.10 4.82 20.75
CA GLU A 35 -18.20 5.28 21.63
C GLU A 35 -19.37 5.90 20.85
N ASN A 36 -19.10 6.44 19.65
CA ASN A 36 -20.09 7.18 18.86
C ASN A 36 -20.00 6.84 17.36
N PRO A 37 -20.31 5.60 16.95
CA PRO A 37 -20.13 5.13 15.56
C PRO A 37 -21.22 5.63 14.60
N ALA A 38 -21.96 6.69 14.96
CA ALA A 38 -22.97 7.25 14.08
C ALA A 38 -22.29 7.94 12.88
N PRO A 39 -22.67 7.64 11.62
CA PRO A 39 -22.05 8.23 10.42
C PRO A 39 -21.97 9.76 10.44
N THR A 40 -23.02 10.43 10.92
CA THR A 40 -23.05 11.89 11.05
C THR A 40 -22.01 12.42 12.03
N PHE A 41 -21.75 11.69 13.12
CA PHE A 41 -20.73 12.05 14.10
C PHE A 41 -19.33 11.83 13.51
N VAL A 42 -19.05 10.63 13.00
CA VAL A 42 -17.76 10.29 12.39
C VAL A 42 -17.40 11.26 11.28
N ASN A 43 -18.34 11.52 10.37
CA ASN A 43 -18.17 12.49 9.29
C ASN A 43 -17.84 13.89 9.82
N SER A 44 -18.57 14.37 10.82
CA SER A 44 -18.35 15.68 11.43
C SER A 44 -16.98 15.81 12.09
N MET A 45 -16.48 14.73 12.68
CA MET A 45 -15.16 14.66 13.30
C MET A 45 -14.05 14.58 12.26
N LEU A 46 -14.20 13.78 11.20
CA LEU A 46 -13.22 13.74 10.11
C LEU A 46 -13.10 15.07 9.37
N LEU A 47 -14.18 15.84 9.22
CA LEU A 47 -14.10 17.20 8.67
C LEU A 47 -13.21 18.12 9.55
N ARG A 48 -13.33 18.03 10.88
CA ARG A 48 -12.51 18.78 11.84
C ARG A 48 -11.06 18.33 11.85
N VAL A 49 -10.83 17.02 11.79
CA VAL A 49 -9.49 16.44 11.65
C VAL A 49 -8.82 16.91 10.36
N ALA A 50 -9.58 16.96 9.25
CA ALA A 50 -9.06 17.45 7.98
C ALA A 50 -8.73 18.95 8.01
N ASP A 51 -9.53 19.78 8.69
CA ASP A 51 -9.19 21.20 8.92
C ASP A 51 -7.96 21.35 9.82
N ALA A 52 -7.85 20.57 10.90
CA ALA A 52 -6.67 20.56 11.77
C ALA A 52 -5.40 20.08 11.05
N PHE A 53 -5.52 19.13 10.12
CA PHE A 53 -4.40 18.65 9.30
C PHE A 53 -3.89 19.75 8.34
N LYS A 54 -4.83 20.43 7.67
CA LYS A 54 -4.55 21.55 6.76
C LYS A 54 -3.79 22.67 7.48
N ASP A 55 -4.32 23.14 8.60
CA ASP A 55 -3.83 24.32 9.32
C ASP A 55 -2.73 24.00 10.35
N GLY A 56 -2.52 22.72 10.66
CA GLY A 56 -1.63 22.24 11.71
C GLY A 56 -0.13 22.28 11.37
N ASN A 57 0.69 22.18 12.41
CA ASN A 57 2.13 21.95 12.27
C ASN A 57 2.45 20.47 11.97
N LEU A 58 3.72 20.15 11.73
CA LEU A 58 4.15 18.78 11.42
C LEU A 58 3.79 17.80 12.55
N ASP A 59 4.00 18.16 13.81
CA ASP A 59 3.69 17.28 14.96
C ASP A 59 2.21 16.87 14.98
N LEU A 60 1.31 17.83 14.74
CA LEU A 60 -0.12 17.57 14.67
C LEU A 60 -0.47 16.68 13.49
N ARG A 61 0.13 16.90 12.31
CA ARG A 61 -0.11 16.06 11.12
C ARG A 61 0.34 14.62 11.33
N VAL A 62 1.49 14.41 11.96
CA VAL A 62 2.00 13.08 12.34
C VAL A 62 1.04 12.41 13.34
N ALA A 63 0.54 13.15 14.34
CA ALA A 63 -0.42 12.62 15.28
C ALA A 63 -1.76 12.25 14.63
N ILE A 64 -2.22 13.05 13.67
CA ILE A 64 -3.44 12.77 12.89
C ILE A 64 -3.27 11.50 12.07
N ALA A 65 -2.17 11.34 11.33
CA ALA A 65 -1.89 10.12 10.58
C ALA A 65 -1.92 8.87 11.48
N ARG A 66 -1.27 8.93 12.65
CA ARG A 66 -1.28 7.83 13.64
C ARG A 66 -2.65 7.56 14.25
N ALA A 67 -3.45 8.60 14.49
CA ALA A 67 -4.78 8.42 15.06
C ALA A 67 -5.76 7.81 14.05
N LEU A 68 -5.66 8.19 12.77
CA LEU A 68 -6.48 7.62 11.71
C LEU A 68 -6.19 6.13 11.51
N SER A 69 -4.93 5.71 11.56
CA SER A 69 -4.58 4.27 11.43
C SER A 69 -5.13 3.39 12.55
N GLN A 70 -5.57 3.98 13.66
CA GLN A 70 -6.20 3.28 14.79
C GLN A 70 -7.73 3.28 14.71
N CYS A 71 -8.33 4.01 13.76
CA CYS A 71 -9.79 4.13 13.66
C CYS A 71 -10.44 2.95 12.90
N GLY A 72 -9.67 2.21 12.11
CA GLY A 72 -10.14 1.02 11.38
C GLY A 72 -11.33 1.32 10.47
N THR A 73 -12.30 0.39 10.44
CA THR A 73 -13.46 0.47 9.52
C THR A 73 -14.39 1.64 9.82
N HIS A 74 -14.31 2.29 10.99
CA HIS A 74 -15.12 3.47 11.30
C HIS A 74 -14.90 4.60 10.29
N LEU A 75 -13.68 4.72 9.72
CA LEU A 75 -13.37 5.74 8.72
C LEU A 75 -14.32 5.67 7.51
N THR A 76 -14.80 4.47 7.15
CA THR A 76 -15.71 4.25 6.01
C THR A 76 -17.11 4.82 6.22
N LEU A 77 -17.45 5.26 7.42
CA LEU A 77 -18.75 5.87 7.75
C LEU A 77 -18.85 7.35 7.34
N ALA A 78 -17.74 7.98 6.94
CA ALA A 78 -17.75 9.34 6.42
C ALA A 78 -18.32 9.42 5.00
N PHE A 79 -18.99 10.54 4.69
CA PHE A 79 -19.68 10.74 3.42
C PHE A 79 -19.38 12.11 2.77
N SER A 80 -18.76 13.05 3.50
CA SER A 80 -18.26 14.33 2.97
C SER A 80 -16.86 14.17 2.34
N THR A 81 -16.65 13.06 1.64
CA THR A 81 -15.34 12.63 1.15
C THR A 81 -14.61 13.66 0.28
N PRO A 82 -15.24 14.30 -0.73
CA PRO A 82 -14.53 15.27 -1.57
C PRO A 82 -13.94 16.43 -0.77
N GLU A 83 -14.68 16.90 0.25
CA GLU A 83 -14.25 18.02 1.07
C GLU A 83 -13.15 17.63 2.07
N ILE A 84 -13.21 16.42 2.63
CA ILE A 84 -12.14 15.87 3.47
C ILE A 84 -10.84 15.80 2.66
N PHE A 85 -10.87 15.17 1.48
CA PHE A 85 -9.69 15.01 0.63
C PHE A 85 -9.13 16.34 0.14
N ARG A 86 -10.00 17.28 -0.25
CA ARG A 86 -9.58 18.63 -0.67
C ARG A 86 -8.74 19.32 0.40
N ARG A 87 -9.08 19.18 1.68
CA ARG A 87 -8.33 19.76 2.80
C ARG A 87 -7.02 19.03 3.09
N ILE A 88 -6.99 17.70 2.99
CA ILE A 88 -5.75 16.93 3.16
C ILE A 88 -4.75 17.29 2.04
N LEU A 89 -5.22 17.35 0.81
CA LEU A 89 -4.39 17.58 -0.37
C LEU A 89 -3.79 18.98 -0.47
N THR A 90 -4.26 19.98 0.31
CA THR A 90 -3.59 21.30 0.30
C THR A 90 -2.14 21.23 0.77
N VAL A 91 -1.81 20.23 1.60
CA VAL A 91 -0.46 20.05 2.16
C VAL A 91 0.47 19.30 1.18
N SER A 92 -0.05 18.69 0.11
CA SER A 92 0.75 17.90 -0.84
C SER A 92 1.76 18.74 -1.62
N HIS A 93 1.52 20.06 -1.73
CA HIS A 93 2.42 21.01 -2.39
C HIS A 93 3.43 21.67 -1.44
N SER A 94 3.55 21.18 -0.20
CA SER A 94 4.55 21.66 0.75
C SER A 94 5.97 21.43 0.23
N ASN A 95 6.87 22.38 0.46
CA ASN A 95 8.30 22.20 0.20
C ASN A 95 8.96 21.23 1.21
N ASP A 96 8.34 21.02 2.38
CA ASP A 96 8.82 20.08 3.39
C ASP A 96 8.40 18.63 3.05
N PRO A 97 9.35 17.72 2.76
CA PRO A 97 9.04 16.31 2.48
C PRO A 97 8.38 15.60 3.65
N ASN A 98 8.64 15.98 4.90
CA ASN A 98 7.99 15.35 6.06
C ASN A 98 6.49 15.69 6.10
N ALA A 99 6.13 16.92 5.70
CA ALA A 99 4.73 17.28 5.55
C ALA A 99 4.06 16.47 4.42
N ARG A 100 4.75 16.27 3.28
CA ARG A 100 4.22 15.45 2.18
C ARG A 100 4.10 13.96 2.55
N GLU A 101 5.03 13.43 3.35
CA GLU A 101 4.95 12.10 3.94
C GLU A 101 3.63 11.94 4.71
N THR A 102 3.29 12.88 5.58
CA THR A 102 2.02 12.81 6.34
C THR A 102 0.77 12.87 5.47
N VAL A 103 0.84 13.53 4.29
CA VAL A 103 -0.29 13.51 3.33
C VAL A 103 -0.49 12.10 2.81
N LEU A 104 0.57 11.43 2.37
CA LEU A 104 0.51 10.08 1.82
C LEU A 104 0.03 9.07 2.88
N ASP A 105 0.52 9.18 4.12
CA ASP A 105 0.04 8.33 5.22
C ASP A 105 -1.46 8.52 5.49
N VAL A 106 -1.95 9.77 5.56
CA VAL A 106 -3.38 10.04 5.74
C VAL A 106 -4.20 9.53 4.55
N LEU A 107 -3.72 9.67 3.33
CA LEU A 107 -4.39 9.15 2.14
C LEU A 107 -4.48 7.63 2.15
N ALA A 108 -3.47 6.92 2.65
CA ALA A 108 -3.50 5.47 2.81
C ALA A 108 -4.67 5.03 3.71
N GLU A 109 -4.80 5.66 4.88
CA GLU A 109 -5.87 5.36 5.85
C GLU A 109 -7.27 5.71 5.33
N LEU A 110 -7.38 6.74 4.49
CA LEU A 110 -8.65 7.19 3.92
C LEU A 110 -8.95 6.59 2.54
N SER A 111 -8.10 5.70 2.01
CA SER A 111 -8.20 5.16 0.64
C SER A 111 -9.57 4.54 0.33
N ALA A 112 -10.20 3.88 1.31
CA ALA A 112 -11.53 3.28 1.18
C ALA A 112 -12.66 4.28 0.93
N LEU A 113 -12.48 5.56 1.27
CA LEU A 113 -13.50 6.59 1.05
C LEU A 113 -13.56 7.06 -0.41
N LEU A 114 -12.41 7.10 -1.10
CA LEU A 114 -12.31 7.60 -2.47
C LEU A 114 -11.29 6.83 -3.31
N PRO A 115 -11.47 5.51 -3.50
CA PRO A 115 -10.48 4.67 -4.17
C PRO A 115 -10.23 5.07 -5.62
N GLU A 116 -11.19 5.73 -6.29
CA GLU A 116 -11.11 6.18 -7.69
C GLU A 116 -10.69 7.67 -7.84
N SER A 117 -10.03 8.24 -6.83
CA SER A 117 -9.56 9.63 -6.89
C SER A 117 -8.36 9.79 -7.84
N ASN A 118 -8.63 10.32 -9.04
CA ASN A 118 -7.56 10.66 -10.00
C ASN A 118 -6.47 11.56 -9.41
N GLN A 119 -6.84 12.50 -8.52
CA GLN A 119 -5.88 13.40 -7.89
C GLN A 119 -4.95 12.65 -6.91
N CYS A 120 -5.49 11.69 -6.14
CA CYS A 120 -4.67 10.84 -5.26
C CYS A 120 -3.79 9.89 -6.07
N HIS A 121 -4.33 9.28 -7.11
CA HIS A 121 -3.56 8.42 -8.02
C HIS A 121 -2.40 9.18 -8.65
N HIS A 122 -2.64 10.40 -9.14
CA HIS A 122 -1.60 11.25 -9.71
C HIS A 122 -0.53 11.62 -8.69
N LEU A 123 -0.94 12.04 -7.48
CA LEU A 123 0.01 12.36 -6.41
C LEU A 123 0.90 11.16 -6.07
N ILE A 124 0.32 9.97 -5.90
CA ILE A 124 1.09 8.75 -5.61
C ILE A 124 2.10 8.47 -6.74
N ARG A 125 1.70 8.64 -8.00
CA ARG A 125 2.60 8.46 -9.16
C ARG A 125 3.75 9.43 -9.17
N GLU A 126 3.50 10.69 -8.86
CA GLU A 126 4.55 11.72 -8.80
C GLU A 126 5.52 11.45 -7.65
N SER A 127 4.98 11.11 -6.47
CA SER A 127 5.77 10.87 -5.27
C SER A 127 6.67 9.63 -5.37
N LEU A 128 6.46 8.72 -6.34
CA LEU A 128 7.39 7.62 -6.61
C LEU A 128 8.80 8.09 -7.02
N SER A 129 8.91 9.31 -7.55
CA SER A 129 10.20 9.90 -7.93
C SER A 129 10.88 10.70 -6.81
N THR A 130 10.31 10.74 -5.60
CA THR A 130 10.91 11.45 -4.47
C THR A 130 12.25 10.84 -4.06
N ASN A 131 13.21 11.70 -3.73
CA ASN A 131 14.50 11.30 -3.15
C ASN A 131 14.43 11.16 -1.62
N HIS A 132 13.36 11.61 -0.98
CA HIS A 132 13.22 11.53 0.47
C HIS A 132 12.68 10.15 0.89
N GLU A 133 13.44 9.41 1.70
CA GLU A 133 13.11 8.03 2.09
C GLU A 133 11.76 7.90 2.82
N GLY A 134 11.44 8.83 3.74
CA GLY A 134 10.17 8.81 4.48
C GLY A 134 8.96 8.96 3.56
N GLU A 135 8.91 10.05 2.80
CA GLU A 135 7.96 10.25 1.69
C GLU A 135 7.87 9.05 0.72
N PHE A 136 8.99 8.43 0.30
CA PHE A 136 8.96 7.26 -0.57
C PHE A 136 8.27 6.05 0.09
N ARG A 137 8.58 5.79 1.36
CA ARG A 137 7.93 4.74 2.14
C ARG A 137 6.43 4.98 2.29
N ALA A 138 6.02 6.22 2.61
CA ALA A 138 4.61 6.59 2.68
C ALA A 138 3.92 6.49 1.31
N THR A 139 4.65 6.80 0.22
CA THR A 139 4.17 6.59 -1.16
C THR A 139 3.88 5.12 -1.41
N CYS A 140 4.78 4.22 -1.02
CA CYS A 140 4.56 2.77 -1.15
C CYS A 140 3.35 2.31 -0.33
N HIS A 141 3.15 2.85 0.88
CA HIS A 141 1.98 2.54 1.71
C HIS A 141 0.65 3.01 1.08
N ALA A 142 0.62 4.27 0.60
CA ALA A 142 -0.53 4.81 -0.10
C ALA A 142 -0.82 4.04 -1.40
N LEU A 143 0.23 3.73 -2.17
CA LEU A 143 0.14 2.94 -3.39
C LEU A 143 -0.54 1.59 -3.11
N LYS A 144 -0.07 0.84 -2.11
CA LYS A 144 -0.69 -0.45 -1.71
C LYS A 144 -2.15 -0.29 -1.34
N SER A 145 -2.46 0.72 -0.53
CA SER A 145 -3.82 0.96 -0.04
C SER A 145 -4.79 1.24 -1.19
N PHE A 146 -4.44 2.15 -2.11
CA PHE A 146 -5.26 2.44 -3.29
C PHE A 146 -5.29 1.29 -4.31
N ALA A 147 -4.15 0.65 -4.57
CA ALA A 147 -4.07 -0.45 -5.52
C ALA A 147 -4.87 -1.67 -5.05
N SER A 148 -5.01 -1.89 -3.74
CA SER A 148 -5.87 -2.97 -3.23
C SER A 148 -7.35 -2.77 -3.54
N LEU A 149 -7.79 -1.52 -3.69
CA LEU A 149 -9.20 -1.15 -3.85
C LEU A 149 -9.57 -0.80 -5.30
N SER A 150 -8.67 -0.17 -6.03
CA SER A 150 -8.92 0.36 -7.36
C SER A 150 -8.27 -0.49 -8.46
N ARG A 151 -9.13 -1.13 -9.25
CA ARG A 151 -8.72 -1.92 -10.41
C ARG A 151 -8.03 -1.08 -11.47
N THR A 152 -8.61 0.08 -11.78
CA THR A 152 -8.11 1.02 -12.80
C THR A 152 -6.73 1.57 -12.41
N PHE A 153 -6.55 1.89 -11.13
CA PHE A 153 -5.25 2.32 -10.60
C PHE A 153 -4.22 1.20 -10.70
N SER A 154 -4.58 -0.02 -10.30
CA SER A 154 -3.73 -1.21 -10.39
C SER A 154 -3.20 -1.45 -11.81
N GLU A 155 -4.12 -1.53 -12.78
CA GLU A 155 -3.79 -1.78 -14.19
C GLU A 155 -2.89 -0.70 -14.80
N SER A 156 -3.00 0.53 -14.31
CA SER A 156 -2.24 1.66 -14.83
C SER A 156 -0.92 1.89 -14.07
N ILE A 157 -0.77 1.48 -12.81
CA ILE A 157 0.43 1.76 -12.00
C ILE A 157 1.51 0.69 -12.18
N VAL A 158 1.14 -0.56 -12.48
CA VAL A 158 2.09 -1.69 -12.62
C VAL A 158 3.20 -1.41 -13.61
N LEU A 159 2.89 -0.81 -14.77
CA LEU A 159 3.90 -0.48 -15.77
C LEU A 159 4.90 0.57 -15.27
N GLN A 160 4.45 1.52 -14.44
CA GLN A 160 5.36 2.51 -13.85
C GLN A 160 6.25 1.87 -12.78
N ILE A 161 5.70 0.96 -11.97
CA ILE A 161 6.49 0.17 -11.02
C ILE A 161 7.55 -0.65 -11.79
N GLY A 162 7.15 -1.35 -12.86
CA GLY A 162 8.06 -2.12 -13.71
C GLY A 162 9.22 -1.30 -14.25
N LYS A 163 8.96 -0.07 -14.75
CA LYS A 163 10.01 0.85 -15.19
C LYS A 163 11.02 1.15 -14.08
N ILE A 164 10.56 1.50 -12.87
CA ILE A 164 11.45 1.79 -11.73
C ILE A 164 12.26 0.54 -11.33
N LEU A 165 11.66 -0.65 -11.40
CA LEU A 165 12.36 -1.90 -11.11
C LEU A 165 13.47 -2.19 -12.13
N GLU A 166 13.29 -1.77 -13.38
CA GLU A 166 14.23 -1.94 -14.48
C GLU A 166 15.34 -0.87 -14.55
N GLU A 167 15.10 0.33 -14.02
CA GLU A 167 16.05 1.47 -13.96
C GLU A 167 17.25 1.18 -13.05
N ASP A 168 18.46 1.57 -13.45
CA ASP A 168 19.68 1.34 -12.64
C ASP A 168 19.84 2.39 -11.53
N GLU A 169 19.18 3.55 -11.67
CA GLU A 169 19.24 4.67 -10.73
C GLU A 169 18.53 4.37 -9.41
N ALA A 170 17.48 3.55 -9.44
CA ALA A 170 16.73 3.19 -8.25
C ALA A 170 17.55 2.23 -7.37
N SER A 171 17.73 2.59 -6.10
CA SER A 171 18.42 1.72 -5.14
C SER A 171 17.67 0.41 -4.96
N GLU A 172 18.41 -0.67 -4.69
CA GLU A 172 17.81 -1.99 -4.54
C GLU A 172 16.81 -2.05 -3.36
N SER A 173 17.10 -1.33 -2.27
CA SER A 173 16.16 -1.15 -1.14
C SER A 173 14.82 -0.54 -1.58
N ARG A 174 14.85 0.49 -2.45
CA ARG A 174 13.61 1.06 -3.01
C ARG A 174 12.86 0.06 -3.87
N LYS A 175 13.57 -0.72 -4.70
CA LYS A 175 12.98 -1.76 -5.55
C LYS A 175 12.32 -2.86 -4.72
N VAL A 176 12.97 -3.31 -3.64
CA VAL A 176 12.42 -4.26 -2.65
C VAL A 176 11.12 -3.73 -2.06
N GLN A 177 11.10 -2.47 -1.61
CA GLN A 177 9.88 -1.86 -1.04
C GLN A 177 8.73 -1.81 -2.06
N LEU A 178 9.03 -1.48 -3.32
CA LEU A 178 8.04 -1.44 -4.40
C LEU A 178 7.47 -2.80 -4.75
N CYS A 179 8.24 -3.89 -4.67
CA CYS A 179 7.70 -5.23 -4.92
C CYS A 179 6.47 -5.54 -4.06
N SER A 180 6.48 -5.07 -2.81
CA SER A 180 5.36 -5.30 -1.87
C SER A 180 4.04 -4.67 -2.32
N ALA A 181 4.05 -3.81 -3.35
CA ALA A 181 2.84 -3.35 -4.03
C ALA A 181 2.05 -4.49 -4.67
N PHE A 182 2.75 -5.41 -5.34
CA PHE A 182 2.10 -6.49 -6.09
C PHE A 182 1.33 -7.44 -5.18
N SER A 183 1.74 -7.59 -3.92
CA SER A 183 1.11 -8.56 -3.00
C SER A 183 -0.30 -8.19 -2.54
N THR A 184 -0.69 -6.92 -2.67
CA THR A 184 -1.98 -6.40 -2.17
C THR A 184 -2.83 -5.78 -3.27
N MET A 185 -2.30 -5.69 -4.49
CA MET A 185 -2.95 -5.04 -5.61
C MET A 185 -4.19 -5.82 -6.08
N SER A 186 -5.22 -5.10 -6.52
CA SER A 186 -6.40 -5.66 -7.17
C SER A 186 -5.98 -6.46 -8.39
N ALA A 187 -5.95 -7.78 -8.24
CA ALA A 187 -5.45 -8.68 -9.27
C ALA A 187 -6.45 -8.74 -10.45
N THR A 188 -5.97 -8.39 -11.65
CA THR A 188 -6.67 -8.64 -12.91
C THR A 188 -5.77 -9.40 -13.86
N ALA A 189 -6.36 -9.92 -14.94
CA ALA A 189 -5.57 -10.62 -15.94
C ALA A 189 -4.51 -9.74 -16.59
N GLN A 190 -4.82 -8.46 -16.79
CA GLN A 190 -3.85 -7.50 -17.28
C GLN A 190 -2.72 -7.26 -16.27
N VAL A 191 -3.04 -7.03 -14.99
CA VAL A 191 -2.03 -6.83 -13.94
C VAL A 191 -1.09 -8.03 -13.85
N VAL A 192 -1.64 -9.24 -13.84
CA VAL A 192 -0.86 -10.49 -13.78
C VAL A 192 0.06 -10.62 -14.99
N GLU A 193 -0.45 -10.46 -16.21
CA GLU A 193 0.37 -10.54 -17.42
C GLU A 193 1.51 -9.50 -17.42
N GLN A 194 1.23 -8.28 -16.97
CA GLN A 194 2.25 -7.24 -16.83
C GLN A 194 3.31 -7.62 -15.78
N VAL A 195 2.93 -8.14 -14.62
CA VAL A 195 3.87 -8.56 -13.57
C VAL A 195 4.73 -9.73 -14.04
N PHE A 196 4.17 -10.70 -14.76
CA PHE A 196 4.98 -11.77 -15.38
C PHE A 196 5.92 -11.25 -16.46
N GLY A 197 5.52 -10.25 -17.26
CA GLY A 197 6.43 -9.57 -18.20
C GLY A 197 7.59 -8.88 -17.49
N ILE A 198 7.34 -8.23 -16.34
CA ILE A 198 8.41 -7.67 -15.49
C ILE A 198 9.31 -8.79 -14.95
N ALA A 199 8.73 -9.93 -14.55
CA ALA A 199 9.49 -11.08 -14.06
C ALA A 199 10.48 -11.61 -15.11
N ASP A 200 10.06 -11.70 -16.37
CA ASP A 200 10.91 -12.10 -17.50
C ASP A 200 12.09 -11.14 -17.71
N THR A 201 11.95 -9.86 -17.34
CA THR A 201 13.02 -8.86 -17.44
C THR A 201 13.93 -8.84 -16.21
N ILE A 202 13.39 -8.98 -15.00
CA ILE A 202 14.11 -8.77 -13.74
C ILE A 202 14.83 -10.03 -13.26
N LEU A 203 14.18 -11.19 -13.30
CA LEU A 203 14.71 -12.43 -12.71
C LEU A 203 15.99 -12.96 -13.39
N PRO A 204 16.22 -12.74 -14.71
CA PRO A 204 17.49 -13.10 -15.33
C PRO A 204 18.66 -12.19 -14.94
N ARG A 205 18.41 -11.01 -14.35
CA ARG A 205 19.47 -10.07 -13.97
C ARG A 205 20.16 -10.51 -12.67
N THR A 206 21.38 -10.02 -12.47
CA THR A 206 22.07 -10.15 -11.19
C THR A 206 21.45 -9.20 -10.16
N ILE A 207 20.50 -9.72 -9.39
CA ILE A 207 19.84 -9.04 -8.27
C ILE A 207 20.24 -9.67 -6.93
N SER A 208 20.10 -8.98 -5.80
CA SER A 208 20.28 -9.64 -4.49
C SER A 208 19.22 -10.70 -4.19
N ASP A 209 19.52 -11.54 -3.20
CA ASP A 209 18.56 -12.51 -2.68
C ASP A 209 17.37 -11.85 -1.98
N GLU A 210 17.55 -10.65 -1.41
CA GLU A 210 16.46 -9.87 -0.80
C GLU A 210 15.48 -9.37 -1.87
N TYR A 211 16.00 -8.82 -2.98
CA TYR A 211 15.17 -8.38 -4.09
C TYR A 211 14.47 -9.56 -4.78
N PHE A 212 15.21 -10.65 -5.01
CA PHE A 212 14.61 -11.89 -5.51
C PHE A 212 13.48 -12.38 -4.60
N HIS A 213 13.69 -12.40 -3.28
CA HIS A 213 12.67 -12.81 -2.32
C HIS A 213 11.43 -11.93 -2.39
N ALA A 214 11.61 -10.61 -2.29
CA ALA A 214 10.51 -9.65 -2.28
C ALA A 214 9.67 -9.73 -3.56
N PHE A 215 10.31 -9.91 -4.71
CA PHE A 215 9.62 -10.04 -5.99
C PHE A 215 8.81 -11.34 -6.08
N ILE A 216 9.42 -12.48 -5.70
CA ILE A 216 8.79 -13.80 -5.79
C ILE A 216 7.66 -13.96 -4.77
N ASP A 217 7.83 -13.51 -3.53
CA ASP A 217 6.77 -13.51 -2.50
C ASP A 217 5.57 -12.65 -2.92
N SER A 218 5.84 -11.46 -3.48
CA SER A 218 4.78 -10.53 -3.88
C SER A 218 4.02 -11.04 -5.10
N THR A 219 4.71 -11.60 -6.09
CA THR A 219 4.09 -12.21 -7.28
C THR A 219 3.28 -13.46 -6.91
N THR A 220 3.78 -14.26 -5.97
CA THR A 220 3.05 -15.43 -5.45
C THR A 220 1.76 -15.01 -4.75
N SER A 221 1.82 -13.97 -3.92
CA SER A 221 0.63 -13.39 -3.28
C SER A 221 -0.40 -12.88 -4.28
N LEU A 222 0.02 -12.16 -5.32
CA LEU A 222 -0.83 -11.71 -6.41
C LEU A 222 -1.53 -12.87 -7.13
N CYS A 223 -0.78 -13.95 -7.42
CA CYS A 223 -1.32 -15.11 -8.10
C CYS A 223 -2.34 -15.88 -7.25
N ILE A 224 -2.12 -15.95 -5.93
CA ILE A 224 -3.06 -16.54 -4.98
C ILE A 224 -4.39 -15.79 -4.98
N GLU A 225 -4.35 -14.46 -5.00
CA GLU A 225 -5.55 -13.62 -4.97
C GLU A 225 -6.48 -13.91 -6.17
N ILE A 226 -5.92 -14.05 -7.38
CA ILE A 226 -6.72 -14.30 -8.60
C ILE A 226 -6.95 -15.78 -8.92
N ARG A 227 -6.23 -16.68 -8.23
CA ARG A 227 -6.21 -18.15 -8.32
C ARG A 227 -5.85 -18.76 -9.68
N TYR A 228 -6.38 -18.29 -10.81
CA TYR A 228 -6.12 -18.91 -12.11
C TYR A 228 -4.64 -18.78 -12.52
N ALA A 229 -3.93 -17.77 -11.99
CA ALA A 229 -2.51 -17.53 -12.27
C ALA A 229 -1.57 -18.43 -11.44
N ILE A 230 -2.09 -19.19 -10.46
CA ILE A 230 -1.27 -20.07 -9.61
C ILE A 230 -0.48 -21.08 -10.44
N SER A 231 -1.08 -21.69 -11.48
CA SER A 231 -0.36 -22.65 -12.32
C SER A 231 0.81 -22.01 -13.08
N LYS A 232 0.65 -20.76 -13.55
CA LYS A 232 1.72 -19.99 -14.20
C LYS A 232 2.85 -19.70 -13.21
N GLN A 233 2.52 -19.35 -11.97
CA GLN A 233 3.50 -19.11 -10.91
C GLN A 233 4.26 -20.38 -10.52
N ILE A 234 3.58 -21.53 -10.40
CA ILE A 234 4.23 -22.84 -10.16
C ILE A 234 5.23 -23.13 -11.28
N GLY A 235 4.83 -22.93 -12.54
CA GLY A 235 5.71 -23.11 -13.70
C GLY A 235 6.96 -22.22 -13.63
N LEU A 236 6.81 -20.95 -13.28
CA LEU A 236 7.94 -20.02 -13.08
C LEU A 236 8.88 -20.52 -11.97
N LEU A 237 8.34 -20.88 -10.81
CA LEU A 237 9.12 -21.33 -9.66
C LEU A 237 9.90 -22.62 -9.97
N LEU A 238 9.27 -23.60 -10.63
CA LEU A 238 9.94 -24.85 -11.04
C LEU A 238 11.04 -24.59 -12.08
N LYS A 239 10.81 -23.68 -13.02
CA LYS A 239 11.83 -23.24 -13.99
C LYS A 239 13.03 -22.60 -13.29
N LEU A 240 12.81 -21.79 -12.26
CA LEU A 240 13.88 -21.18 -11.47
C LEU A 240 14.61 -22.20 -10.59
N LEU A 241 13.91 -23.22 -10.09
CA LEU A 241 14.47 -24.29 -9.26
C LEU A 241 15.36 -25.23 -10.08
N THR A 242 14.89 -25.58 -11.28
CA THR A 242 15.51 -26.53 -12.20
C THR A 242 15.70 -25.88 -13.58
N PRO A 243 16.63 -24.92 -13.69
CA PRO A 243 16.85 -24.23 -14.96
C PRO A 243 17.27 -25.21 -16.05
N SER A 244 16.65 -25.09 -17.23
CA SER A 244 16.98 -25.90 -18.39
C SER A 244 18.13 -25.29 -19.17
N GLY A 245 19.14 -26.09 -19.55
CA GLY A 245 20.20 -25.66 -20.46
C GLY A 245 21.48 -25.19 -19.76
N LYS A 246 21.98 -23.99 -20.11
CA LYS A 246 23.29 -23.47 -19.66
C LYS A 246 23.21 -22.57 -18.42
N ASP A 247 22.01 -22.30 -17.93
CA ASP A 247 21.80 -21.44 -16.78
C ASP A 247 22.28 -22.12 -15.49
N GLN A 248 22.90 -21.35 -14.60
CA GLN A 248 23.40 -21.88 -13.34
C GLN A 248 22.23 -22.23 -12.41
N PRO A 249 22.35 -23.32 -11.62
CA PRO A 249 21.37 -23.63 -10.59
C PRO A 249 21.28 -22.48 -9.57
N PRO A 250 20.11 -22.29 -8.92
CA PRO A 250 19.96 -21.24 -7.91
C PRO A 250 20.88 -21.50 -6.70
N SER A 251 21.29 -20.42 -6.04
CA SER A 251 21.95 -20.49 -4.73
C SER A 251 21.07 -21.20 -3.70
N GLU A 252 21.65 -21.71 -2.61
CA GLU A 252 20.88 -22.35 -1.53
C GLU A 252 19.82 -21.42 -0.92
N THR A 253 20.14 -20.12 -0.81
CA THR A 253 19.19 -19.10 -0.35
C THR A 253 17.99 -18.99 -1.28
N ARG A 254 18.23 -18.84 -2.59
CA ARG A 254 17.16 -18.75 -3.60
C ARG A 254 16.37 -20.04 -3.70
N ARG A 255 17.02 -21.20 -3.60
CA ARG A 255 16.36 -22.50 -3.53
C ARG A 255 15.39 -22.55 -2.36
N THR A 256 15.81 -22.12 -1.18
CA THR A 256 14.96 -22.08 0.02
C THR A 256 13.74 -21.16 -0.17
N ILE A 257 13.94 -19.98 -0.78
CA ILE A 257 12.87 -19.06 -1.12
C ILE A 257 11.86 -19.72 -2.08
N ILE A 258 12.35 -20.32 -3.16
CA ILE A 258 11.50 -20.98 -4.17
C ILE A 258 10.68 -22.12 -3.54
N LEU A 259 11.33 -22.98 -2.74
CA LEU A 259 10.66 -24.10 -2.07
C LEU A 259 9.61 -23.62 -1.05
N LYS A 260 9.86 -22.50 -0.35
CA LYS A 260 8.88 -21.89 0.56
C LYS A 260 7.63 -21.44 -0.18
N GLU A 261 7.78 -20.78 -1.33
CA GLU A 261 6.62 -20.35 -2.13
C GLU A 261 5.91 -21.52 -2.81
N LEU A 262 6.63 -22.55 -3.29
CA LEU A 262 6.02 -23.78 -3.78
C LEU A 262 5.19 -24.48 -2.70
N LYS A 263 5.71 -24.53 -1.45
CA LYS A 263 4.97 -25.07 -0.30
C LYS A 263 3.69 -24.27 -0.04
N ARG A 264 3.74 -22.94 -0.13
CA ARG A 264 2.56 -22.07 0.00
C ARG A 264 1.54 -22.35 -1.10
N LEU A 265 1.97 -22.59 -2.34
CA LEU A 265 1.08 -22.93 -3.46
C LEU A 265 0.55 -24.37 -3.41
N ALA A 266 1.17 -25.26 -2.64
CA ALA A 266 0.68 -26.62 -2.40
C ALA A 266 -0.63 -26.66 -1.59
N GLU A 267 -1.02 -25.56 -0.94
CA GLU A 267 -2.34 -25.39 -0.30
C GLU A 267 -3.49 -25.39 -1.33
N PHE A 268 -3.19 -25.30 -2.63
CA PHE A 268 -4.14 -25.34 -3.75
C PHE A 268 -3.95 -26.59 -4.64
N PRO A 269 -4.12 -27.81 -4.11
CA PRO A 269 -3.68 -29.05 -4.77
C PRO A 269 -4.39 -29.32 -6.10
N THR A 270 -5.61 -28.84 -6.29
CA THR A 270 -6.40 -29.06 -7.52
C THR A 270 -5.89 -28.28 -8.73
N ILE A 271 -4.96 -27.34 -8.55
CA ILE A 271 -4.44 -26.47 -9.62
C ILE A 271 -3.16 -27.05 -10.25
N TRP A 272 -2.47 -27.95 -9.55
CA TRP A 272 -1.21 -28.53 -10.00
C TRP A 272 -1.44 -29.49 -11.17
N SER A 273 -0.70 -29.32 -12.27
CA SER A 273 -0.68 -30.31 -13.34
C SER A 273 0.15 -31.53 -12.95
N GLU A 274 -0.12 -32.69 -13.56
CA GLU A 274 0.69 -33.89 -13.32
C GLU A 274 2.18 -33.67 -13.62
N GLU A 275 2.49 -32.88 -14.64
CA GLU A 275 3.87 -32.51 -14.99
C GLU A 275 4.53 -31.69 -13.89
N GLN A 276 3.80 -30.73 -13.31
CA GLN A 276 4.29 -29.90 -12.20
C GLN A 276 4.51 -30.73 -10.93
N VAL A 277 3.61 -31.67 -10.64
CA VAL A 277 3.78 -32.59 -9.50
C VAL A 277 5.03 -33.45 -9.68
N LYS A 278 5.23 -34.02 -10.87
CA LYS A 278 6.43 -34.83 -11.18
C LYS A 278 7.72 -34.02 -11.08
N ALA A 279 7.71 -32.76 -11.52
CA ALA A 279 8.87 -31.87 -11.43
C ALA A 279 9.17 -31.39 -9.99
N SER A 280 8.23 -31.58 -9.05
CA SER A 280 8.38 -31.19 -7.64
C SER A 280 8.78 -32.33 -6.69
N GLN A 281 8.86 -33.57 -7.20
CA GLN A 281 9.34 -34.76 -6.47
C GLN A 281 10.86 -34.86 -6.54
#